data_AF-A0A1D2WHM6-F1
#
_entry.id   AF-A0A1D2WHM6-F1
#
_cell.length_a   1.000
_cell.length_b   1.000
_cell.length_c   1.000
_cell.angle_alpha   90.00
_cell.angle_beta   90.00
_cell.angle_gamma   90.00
#
_symmetry.space_group_name_H-M   'P 1'
#
loop_
_entity.id
_entity.type
_entity.pdbx_description
1 polymer ?
#
loop_
_entity_poly.entity_id
_entity_poly.type
_entity_poly.pdbx_seq_one_letter_code
_entity_poly.pdbx_strand_id
1 'polypeptide(L)'
;MALIATNHLALIIEFAILMHIGILLLLNFLPLNSNVVYMLSLVLGAGITLMFFIDAVCLLLPMLSHHEFTHPYGPIAIFVIVTSWAMTYMLQGQGVRTSNLKLLVLLETMGIAIFGAVVHRDFLIMFILGILIGFFILDKTNGKGKHEHSILTPRNMLLVVVAMFLLFGIMEGLSQVLHMEIISPLSRIDRMNANQFSSLKLVIDNTNLFGHSANATYWGNSSMGNSDGYISLPLTFITSFGLPFPLFYGILVTKKDIIDYFLPGIFGIGFDFGYLALAAVIIWILVVIIIGLVILNKYKLQRERGSKRYIGREALLIGSLSAFIAQTILGLFIITRTINGSALVTYLFLSAMVMAHVVTTKR
;
A
#
# COMPACT_ATOMS: atom_id res chain seq x y z
N MET A 1 -0.32 34.33 5.24
CA MET A 1 -0.88 33.19 5.96
C MET A 1 -0.83 31.97 5.05
N ALA A 2 0.34 31.35 4.91
CA ALA A 2 0.52 30.16 4.07
C ALA A 2 0.84 28.99 5.00
N LEU A 3 0.10 27.89 4.89
CA LEU A 3 0.22 26.62 5.63
C LEU A 3 -0.22 26.67 7.11
N ILE A 4 -1.46 27.07 7.37
CA ILE A 4 -2.15 26.68 8.61
C ILE A 4 -3.43 25.99 8.14
N ALA A 5 -3.41 24.65 8.08
CA ALA A 5 -4.58 23.87 7.71
C ALA A 5 -5.78 24.25 8.59
N THR A 6 -6.95 24.44 7.98
CA THR A 6 -8.20 24.80 8.69
C THR A 6 -9.19 23.64 8.75
N ASN A 7 -8.97 22.57 7.98
CA ASN A 7 -9.77 21.36 7.96
C ASN A 7 -8.92 20.14 7.53
N HIS A 8 -9.49 18.93 7.62
CA HIS A 8 -8.79 17.69 7.30
C HIS A 8 -8.33 17.61 5.83
N LEU A 9 -9.15 18.05 4.88
CA LEU A 9 -8.80 18.04 3.46
C LEU A 9 -7.56 18.92 3.17
N ALA A 10 -7.55 20.14 3.71
CA ALA A 10 -6.42 21.06 3.56
C ALA A 10 -5.14 20.45 4.14
N LEU A 11 -5.19 19.85 5.32
CA LEU A 11 -4.03 19.19 5.93
C LEU A 11 -3.50 18.05 5.06
N ILE A 12 -4.39 17.20 4.53
CA ILE A 12 -4.00 16.09 3.65
C ILE A 12 -3.31 16.62 2.40
N ILE A 13 -3.84 17.69 1.78
CA ILE A 13 -3.26 18.31 0.59
C ILE A 13 -1.89 18.91 0.89
N GLU A 14 -1.77 19.69 1.97
CA GLU A 14 -0.51 20.31 2.38
C GLU A 14 0.57 19.25 2.66
N PHE A 15 0.21 18.21 3.41
CA PHE A 15 1.10 17.08 3.70
C PHE A 15 1.49 16.34 2.42
N ALA A 16 0.54 16.10 1.50
CA ALA A 16 0.83 15.48 0.22
C ALA A 16 1.83 16.32 -0.60
N ILE A 17 1.65 17.63 -0.70
CA ILE A 17 2.56 18.53 -1.42
C ILE A 17 3.96 18.48 -0.81
N LEU A 18 4.07 18.62 0.50
CA LEU A 18 5.36 18.58 1.21
C LEU A 18 6.06 17.23 1.03
N MET A 19 5.31 16.13 1.10
CA MET A 19 5.83 14.79 0.87
C MET A 19 6.35 14.61 -0.56
N HIS A 20 5.62 15.09 -1.56
CA HIS A 20 6.07 15.04 -2.96
C HIS A 20 7.35 15.84 -3.19
N ILE A 21 7.43 17.06 -2.63
CA ILE A 21 8.63 17.89 -2.71
C ILE A 21 9.80 17.19 -1.99
N GLY A 22 9.58 16.71 -0.77
CA GLY A 22 10.61 16.05 0.04
C GLY A 22 11.20 14.81 -0.65
N ILE A 23 10.36 13.95 -1.22
CA ILE A 23 10.80 12.74 -1.91
C ILE A 23 11.48 13.08 -3.24
N LEU A 24 10.98 14.07 -3.98
CA LEU A 24 11.64 14.56 -5.19
C LEU A 24 13.06 15.04 -4.91
N LEU A 25 13.25 15.81 -3.82
CA LEU A 25 14.56 16.25 -3.38
C LEU A 25 15.43 15.06 -2.95
N LEU A 26 14.89 14.16 -2.13
CA LEU A 26 15.60 12.97 -1.64
C LEU A 26 16.16 12.12 -2.80
N LEU A 27 15.33 11.79 -3.79
CA LEU A 27 15.76 10.97 -4.93
C LEU A 27 16.75 11.69 -5.84
N ASN A 28 16.78 13.02 -5.86
CA ASN A 28 17.74 13.80 -6.64
C ASN A 28 19.06 14.09 -5.90
N PHE A 29 19.04 14.15 -4.57
CA PHE A 29 20.24 14.31 -3.77
C PHE A 29 21.03 13.01 -3.59
N LEU A 30 20.35 11.88 -3.43
CA LEU A 30 21.00 10.59 -3.24
C LEU A 30 21.47 9.98 -4.58
N PRO A 31 22.72 9.48 -4.65
CA PRO A 31 23.16 8.70 -5.81
C PRO A 31 22.48 7.32 -5.79
N LEU A 32 21.33 7.22 -6.47
CA LEU A 32 20.54 5.99 -6.62
C LEU A 32 21.19 4.99 -7.60
N ASN A 33 22.42 4.57 -7.30
CA ASN A 33 23.11 3.51 -8.02
C ASN A 33 22.54 2.14 -7.63
N SER A 34 22.87 1.10 -8.41
CA SER A 34 22.38 -0.26 -8.20
C SER A 34 22.69 -0.81 -6.80
N ASN A 35 23.88 -0.54 -6.28
CA ASN A 35 24.34 -1.12 -5.02
C ASN A 35 23.62 -0.50 -3.82
N VAL A 36 23.48 0.82 -3.81
CA VAL A 36 22.77 1.55 -2.75
C VAL A 36 21.31 1.12 -2.71
N VAL A 37 20.63 1.09 -3.86
CA VAL A 37 19.22 0.69 -3.91
C VAL A 37 19.05 -0.76 -3.46
N TYR A 38 19.91 -1.67 -3.90
CA TYR A 38 19.78 -3.08 -3.53
C TYR A 38 20.11 -3.35 -2.05
N MET A 39 21.16 -2.72 -1.53
CA MET A 39 21.52 -2.85 -0.12
C MET A 39 20.41 -2.29 0.78
N LEU A 40 19.89 -1.09 0.45
CA LEU A 40 18.78 -0.50 1.20
C LEU A 40 17.53 -1.38 1.15
N SER A 41 17.19 -1.94 -0.02
CA SER A 41 16.01 -2.79 -0.13
C SER A 41 16.18 -4.11 0.64
N LEU A 42 17.37 -4.71 0.68
CA LEU A 42 17.63 -5.90 1.51
C LEU A 42 17.56 -5.58 3.01
N VAL A 43 18.22 -4.51 3.47
CA VAL A 43 18.22 -4.13 4.90
C VAL A 43 16.80 -3.79 5.36
N LEU A 44 16.05 -3.02 4.57
CA LEU A 44 14.65 -2.71 4.87
C LEU A 44 13.78 -3.98 4.81
N GLY A 45 14.05 -4.90 3.88
CA GLY A 45 13.33 -6.16 3.73
C GLY A 45 13.49 -7.04 4.97
N ALA A 46 14.72 -7.21 5.44
CA ALA A 46 15.02 -7.91 6.68
C ALA A 46 14.36 -7.24 7.89
N GLY A 47 14.42 -5.90 7.99
CA GLY A 47 13.78 -5.14 9.07
C GLY A 47 12.26 -5.34 9.10
N ILE A 48 11.59 -5.22 7.95
CA ILE A 48 10.14 -5.44 7.84
C ILE A 48 9.77 -6.89 8.16
N THR A 49 10.55 -7.86 7.68
CA THR A 49 10.34 -9.28 8.00
C THR A 49 10.41 -9.52 9.50
N LEU A 50 11.38 -8.91 10.19
CA LEU A 50 11.52 -8.99 11.63
C LEU A 50 10.33 -8.33 12.37
N MET A 51 9.84 -7.19 11.88
CA MET A 51 8.65 -6.55 12.47
C MET A 51 7.41 -7.44 12.35
N PHE A 52 7.17 -8.05 11.19
CA PHE A 52 6.07 -9.01 11.02
C PHE A 52 6.23 -10.24 11.92
N PHE A 53 7.46 -10.73 12.10
CA PHE A 53 7.74 -11.80 13.04
C PHE A 53 7.40 -11.41 14.49
N ILE A 54 7.82 -10.22 14.92
CA ILE A 54 7.51 -9.71 16.27
C ILE A 54 6.00 -9.61 16.48
N ASP A 55 5.26 -9.05 15.53
CA ASP A 55 3.80 -8.97 15.60
C ASP A 55 3.16 -10.36 15.68
N ALA A 56 3.63 -11.32 14.88
CA ALA A 56 3.13 -12.70 14.92
C ALA A 56 3.37 -13.35 16.30
N VAL A 57 4.54 -13.11 16.90
CA VAL A 57 4.86 -13.57 18.25
C VAL A 57 3.98 -12.88 19.30
N CYS A 58 3.78 -11.57 19.20
CA CYS A 58 2.90 -10.81 20.10
C CYS A 58 1.45 -11.29 20.03
N LEU A 59 0.97 -11.65 18.83
CA LEU A 59 -0.38 -12.19 18.64
C LEU A 59 -0.55 -13.60 19.22
N LEU A 60 0.49 -14.44 19.15
CA LEU A 60 0.47 -15.82 19.66
C LEU A 60 0.73 -15.94 21.16
N LEU A 61 1.40 -14.95 21.77
CA LEU A 61 1.72 -14.96 23.20
C LEU A 61 0.68 -14.13 23.99
N PRO A 62 -0.10 -14.76 24.89
CA PRO A 62 -1.18 -14.08 25.64
C PRO A 62 -0.72 -12.86 26.47
N MET A 63 0.55 -12.81 26.85
CA MET A 63 1.14 -11.73 27.66
C MET A 63 1.44 -10.46 26.86
N LEU A 64 1.39 -10.50 25.52
CA LEU A 64 1.82 -9.41 24.62
C LEU A 64 0.73 -8.98 23.61
N SER A 65 -0.49 -9.51 23.75
CA SER A 65 -1.58 -9.54 22.75
C SER A 65 -2.20 -8.20 22.35
N HIS A 66 -1.60 -7.06 22.69
CA HIS A 66 -2.14 -5.72 22.43
C HIS A 66 -1.23 -4.83 21.57
N HIS A 67 -0.09 -5.33 21.10
CA HIS A 67 0.83 -4.57 20.26
C HIS A 67 0.80 -5.05 18.81
N GLU A 68 0.31 -4.19 17.91
CA GLU A 68 0.37 -4.37 16.46
C GLU A 68 1.20 -3.24 15.84
N PHE A 69 2.39 -3.55 15.34
CA PHE A 69 3.30 -2.57 14.76
C PHE A 69 3.21 -2.52 13.22
N THR A 70 2.74 -3.58 12.56
CA THR A 70 2.90 -3.78 11.10
C THR A 70 1.73 -3.33 10.24
N HIS A 71 0.66 -2.85 10.86
CA HIS A 71 -0.54 -2.43 10.17
C HIS A 71 -0.34 -1.40 9.03
N PRO A 72 0.64 -0.47 9.07
CA PRO A 72 0.91 0.44 7.95
C PRO A 72 1.98 -0.03 6.95
N TYR A 73 2.71 -1.10 7.25
CA TYR A 73 3.90 -1.49 6.49
C TYR A 73 3.61 -2.42 5.31
N GLY A 74 2.39 -2.91 5.15
CA GLY A 74 2.06 -3.85 4.07
C GLY A 74 2.49 -3.37 2.66
N PRO A 75 2.09 -2.17 2.22
CA PRO A 75 2.52 -1.63 0.93
C PRO A 75 4.01 -1.34 0.86
N ILE A 76 4.63 -0.97 1.99
CA ILE A 76 6.07 -0.74 2.08
C ILE A 76 6.82 -2.07 1.91
N ALA A 77 6.30 -3.17 2.46
CA ALA A 77 6.84 -4.50 2.28
C ALA A 77 6.84 -4.90 0.78
N ILE A 78 5.74 -4.63 0.07
CA ILE A 78 5.66 -4.84 -1.39
C ILE A 78 6.72 -4.00 -2.11
N PHE A 79 6.78 -2.71 -1.79
CA PHE A 79 7.73 -1.77 -2.40
C PHE A 79 9.17 -2.28 -2.27
N VAL A 80 9.55 -2.70 -1.06
CA VAL A 80 10.90 -3.16 -0.75
C VAL A 80 11.20 -4.51 -1.41
N ILE A 81 10.31 -5.50 -1.28
CA ILE A 81 10.51 -6.85 -1.82
C ILE A 81 10.52 -6.85 -3.35
N VAL A 82 9.61 -6.13 -3.99
CA VAL A 82 9.58 -6.03 -5.45
C VAL A 82 10.81 -5.27 -5.97
N THR A 83 11.29 -4.24 -5.25
CA THR A 83 12.56 -3.58 -5.59
C THR A 83 13.74 -4.56 -5.49
N SER A 84 13.83 -5.36 -4.42
CA SER A 84 14.87 -6.38 -4.24
C SER A 84 14.84 -7.45 -5.34
N TRP A 85 13.64 -7.93 -5.72
CA TRP A 85 13.48 -8.86 -6.83
C TRP A 85 13.91 -8.22 -8.15
N ALA A 86 13.43 -7.02 -8.47
CA ALA A 86 13.80 -6.29 -9.69
C ALA A 86 15.33 -6.12 -9.78
N MET A 87 15.99 -5.70 -8.70
CA MET A 87 17.44 -5.60 -8.63
C MET A 87 18.14 -6.93 -8.90
N THR A 88 17.65 -8.02 -8.29
CA THR A 88 18.22 -9.37 -8.48
C THR A 88 18.22 -9.76 -9.95
N TYR A 89 17.08 -9.62 -10.64
CA TYR A 89 16.95 -9.97 -12.05
C TYR A 89 17.76 -9.07 -12.96
N MET A 90 17.75 -7.77 -12.71
CA MET A 90 18.50 -6.81 -13.52
C MET A 90 20.02 -7.02 -13.41
N LEU A 91 20.53 -7.38 -12.23
CA LEU A 91 21.95 -7.71 -12.04
C LEU A 91 22.32 -9.06 -12.68
N GLN A 92 21.45 -10.07 -12.62
CA GLN A 92 21.65 -11.34 -13.32
C GLN A 92 21.75 -11.14 -14.83
N GLY A 93 20.89 -10.29 -15.41
CA GLY A 93 20.95 -9.93 -16.82
C GLY A 93 22.26 -9.24 -17.26
N GLN A 94 23.11 -8.87 -16.31
CA GLN A 94 24.45 -8.29 -16.55
C GLN A 94 25.60 -9.27 -16.26
N GLY A 95 25.31 -10.54 -15.99
CA GLY A 95 26.31 -11.55 -15.64
C GLY A 95 26.82 -11.46 -14.21
N VAL A 96 26.18 -10.67 -13.33
CA VAL A 96 26.53 -10.64 -11.91
C VAL A 96 25.96 -11.87 -11.22
N ARG A 97 26.80 -12.63 -10.51
CA ARG A 97 26.36 -13.78 -9.73
C ARG A 97 25.59 -13.32 -8.50
N THR A 98 24.28 -13.55 -8.48
CA THR A 98 23.39 -13.14 -7.37
C THR A 98 22.73 -14.32 -6.64
N SER A 99 23.29 -15.54 -6.74
CA SER A 99 22.67 -16.76 -6.17
C SER A 99 22.31 -16.64 -4.68
N ASN A 100 23.25 -16.15 -3.86
CA ASN A 100 23.06 -16.03 -2.42
C ASN A 100 22.08 -14.90 -2.07
N LEU A 101 22.12 -13.81 -2.84
CA LEU A 101 21.22 -12.68 -2.64
C LEU A 101 19.79 -13.04 -3.07
N LYS A 102 19.62 -13.80 -4.15
CA LYS A 102 18.33 -14.35 -4.56
C LYS A 102 17.71 -15.23 -3.47
N LEU A 103 18.54 -16.05 -2.81
CA LEU A 103 18.09 -16.86 -1.67
C LEU A 103 17.62 -15.96 -0.51
N LEU A 104 18.37 -14.91 -0.19
CA LEU A 104 17.98 -13.95 0.86
C LEU A 104 16.63 -13.28 0.53
N VAL A 105 16.47 -12.75 -0.69
CA VAL A 105 15.20 -12.11 -1.12
C VAL A 105 14.04 -13.11 -1.06
N LEU A 106 14.28 -14.38 -1.42
CA LEU A 106 13.28 -15.43 -1.30
C LEU A 106 12.90 -15.69 0.16
N LEU A 107 13.87 -15.76 1.08
CA LEU A 107 13.63 -15.94 2.51
C LEU A 107 12.84 -14.76 3.09
N GLU A 108 13.19 -13.52 2.74
CA GLU A 108 12.44 -12.32 3.15
C GLU A 108 11.00 -12.35 2.60
N THR A 109 10.83 -12.73 1.33
CA THR A 109 9.51 -12.86 0.71
C THR A 109 8.65 -13.89 1.43
N MET A 110 9.20 -15.08 1.72
CA MET A 110 8.49 -16.14 2.44
C MET A 110 8.20 -15.75 3.88
N GLY A 111 9.17 -15.14 4.57
CA GLY A 111 9.00 -14.67 5.96
C GLY A 111 7.87 -13.65 6.07
N ILE A 112 7.85 -12.63 5.21
CA ILE A 112 6.76 -11.64 5.17
C ILE A 112 5.43 -12.29 4.82
N ALA A 113 5.39 -13.20 3.84
CA ALA A 113 4.15 -13.89 3.48
C ALA A 113 3.58 -14.72 4.65
N ILE A 114 4.42 -15.47 5.36
CA ILE A 114 4.00 -16.34 6.47
C ILE A 114 3.60 -15.49 7.68
N PHE A 115 4.49 -14.63 8.17
CA PHE A 115 4.22 -13.82 9.36
C PHE A 115 3.14 -12.78 9.11
N GLY A 116 3.15 -12.14 7.96
CA GLY A 116 2.12 -11.19 7.57
C GLY A 116 0.76 -11.82 7.38
N ALA A 117 0.66 -13.07 6.92
CA ALA A 117 -0.62 -13.78 6.86
C ALA A 117 -1.20 -14.04 8.25
N VAL A 118 -0.35 -14.44 9.21
CA VAL A 118 -0.77 -14.69 10.60
C VAL A 118 -1.31 -13.41 11.25
N VAL A 119 -0.64 -12.27 11.02
CA VAL A 119 -0.99 -10.99 11.66
C VAL A 119 -2.12 -10.27 10.92
N HIS A 120 -2.11 -10.28 9.59
CA HIS A 120 -2.99 -9.48 8.75
C HIS A 120 -3.51 -10.31 7.56
N ARG A 121 -4.68 -10.94 7.70
CA ARG A 121 -5.31 -11.74 6.65
C ARG A 121 -5.51 -11.01 5.31
N ASP A 122 -5.89 -9.73 5.33
CA ASP A 122 -6.12 -8.93 4.12
C ASP A 122 -4.79 -8.51 3.46
N PHE A 123 -3.70 -8.47 4.23
CA PHE A 123 -2.37 -8.14 3.71
C PHE A 123 -1.85 -9.22 2.77
N LEU A 124 -2.12 -10.51 3.01
CA LEU A 124 -1.62 -11.60 2.17
C LEU A 124 -2.08 -11.47 0.72
N ILE A 125 -3.36 -11.12 0.50
CA ILE A 125 -3.91 -10.88 -0.84
C ILE A 125 -3.17 -9.70 -1.50
N MET A 126 -2.93 -8.63 -0.74
CA MET A 126 -2.21 -7.44 -1.21
C MET A 126 -0.77 -7.73 -1.56
N PHE A 127 -0.08 -8.49 -0.72
CA PHE A 127 1.31 -8.85 -0.89
C PHE A 127 1.49 -9.68 -2.16
N ILE A 128 0.65 -10.71 -2.35
CA ILE A 128 0.67 -11.54 -3.55
C ILE A 128 0.34 -10.71 -4.79
N LEU A 129 -0.72 -9.90 -4.75
CA LEU A 129 -1.11 -9.03 -5.87
C LEU A 129 0.03 -8.08 -6.27
N GLY A 130 0.66 -7.43 -5.29
CA GLY A 130 1.81 -6.56 -5.51
C GLY A 130 2.98 -7.29 -6.16
N ILE A 131 3.36 -8.45 -5.64
CA ILE A 131 4.43 -9.27 -6.23
C ILE A 131 4.10 -9.65 -7.67
N LEU A 132 2.86 -10.09 -7.96
CA LEU A 132 2.41 -10.43 -9.32
C LEU A 132 2.49 -9.22 -10.27
N ILE A 133 2.02 -8.05 -9.83
CA ILE A 133 2.12 -6.80 -10.61
C ILE A 133 3.60 -6.44 -10.85
N GLY A 134 4.45 -6.58 -9.82
CA GLY A 134 5.88 -6.30 -9.90
C GLY A 134 6.57 -7.19 -10.93
N PHE A 135 6.31 -8.50 -10.88
CA PHE A 135 6.81 -9.43 -11.88
C PHE A 135 6.24 -9.17 -13.27
N PHE A 136 4.98 -8.75 -13.38
CA PHE A 136 4.36 -8.44 -14.67
C PHE A 136 5.03 -7.23 -15.32
N ILE A 137 5.29 -6.18 -14.54
CA ILE A 137 6.05 -5.02 -14.98
C ILE A 137 7.47 -5.46 -15.37
N LEU A 138 8.13 -6.26 -14.53
CA LEU A 138 9.50 -6.72 -14.76
C LEU A 138 9.64 -7.58 -16.03
N ASP A 139 8.72 -8.52 -16.28
CA ASP A 139 8.71 -9.35 -17.49
C ASP A 139 8.53 -8.46 -18.74
N LYS A 140 7.67 -7.44 -18.65
CA LYS A 140 7.44 -6.48 -19.75
C LYS A 140 8.64 -5.54 -19.97
N THR A 141 9.31 -5.10 -18.90
CA THR A 141 10.48 -4.21 -19.00
C THR A 141 11.73 -4.95 -19.44
N ASN A 142 11.93 -6.20 -19.01
CA ASN A 142 13.12 -6.98 -19.36
C ASN A 142 13.03 -7.72 -20.70
N GLY A 143 11.83 -7.89 -21.25
CA GLY A 143 11.63 -8.49 -22.57
C GLY A 143 11.93 -10.00 -22.59
N LYS A 144 11.17 -10.72 -23.42
CA LYS A 144 11.24 -12.18 -23.65
C LYS A 144 12.57 -12.69 -24.27
N GLY A 145 13.71 -12.04 -24.02
CA GLY A 145 14.95 -12.24 -24.80
C GLY A 145 16.24 -12.51 -24.02
N LYS A 146 16.26 -12.50 -22.68
CA LYS A 146 17.49 -12.81 -21.90
C LYS A 146 17.31 -13.76 -20.72
N HIS A 147 16.07 -14.06 -20.34
CA HIS A 147 15.75 -15.17 -19.46
C HIS A 147 14.87 -16.13 -20.27
N GLU A 148 15.32 -17.38 -20.47
CA GLU A 148 14.68 -18.38 -21.33
C GLU A 148 13.24 -18.74 -20.91
N HIS A 149 12.80 -18.31 -19.72
CA HIS A 149 11.46 -18.55 -19.22
C HIS A 149 10.88 -17.29 -18.55
N SER A 150 9.71 -16.84 -19.00
CA SER A 150 8.89 -15.84 -18.30
C SER A 150 8.66 -16.33 -16.87
N ILE A 151 8.83 -15.46 -15.88
CA ILE A 151 8.61 -15.83 -14.47
C ILE A 151 7.11 -16.07 -14.23
N LEU A 152 6.26 -15.29 -14.92
CA LEU A 152 4.80 -15.44 -14.91
C LEU A 152 4.32 -16.38 -16.03
N THR A 153 4.57 -17.67 -15.87
CA THR A 153 3.83 -18.67 -16.68
C THR A 153 2.44 -18.92 -16.08
N PRO A 154 1.43 -19.31 -16.89
CA PRO A 154 0.11 -19.71 -16.36
C PRO A 154 0.21 -20.80 -15.29
N ARG A 155 1.19 -21.72 -15.43
CA ARG A 155 1.52 -22.73 -14.43
C ARG A 155 1.95 -22.10 -13.10
N ASN A 156 2.87 -21.13 -13.12
CA ASN A 156 3.34 -20.47 -11.91
C ASN A 156 2.24 -19.62 -11.26
N MET A 157 1.41 -18.94 -12.07
CA MET A 157 0.25 -18.21 -11.56
C MET A 157 -0.76 -19.15 -10.89
N LEU A 158 -1.03 -20.32 -11.49
CA LEU A 158 -1.88 -21.35 -10.88
C LEU A 158 -1.28 -21.84 -9.55
N LEU A 159 0.04 -22.10 -9.49
CA LEU A 159 0.71 -22.50 -8.25
C LEU A 159 0.59 -21.45 -7.15
N VAL A 160 0.71 -20.16 -7.48
CA VAL A 160 0.52 -19.06 -6.53
C VAL A 160 -0.91 -19.03 -6.00
N VAL A 161 -1.90 -19.20 -6.88
CA VAL A 161 -3.32 -19.26 -6.49
C VAL A 161 -3.59 -20.46 -5.57
N VAL A 162 -3.08 -21.65 -5.93
CA VAL A 162 -3.22 -22.86 -5.10
C VAL A 162 -2.54 -22.67 -3.74
N ALA A 163 -1.32 -22.12 -3.70
CA ALA A 163 -0.61 -21.84 -2.46
C ALA A 163 -1.38 -20.84 -1.57
N MET A 164 -2.01 -19.83 -2.17
CA MET A 164 -2.87 -18.89 -1.45
C MET A 164 -4.08 -19.59 -0.81
N PHE A 165 -4.79 -20.44 -1.57
CA PHE A 165 -5.91 -21.22 -1.01
C PHE A 165 -5.48 -22.18 0.09
N LEU A 166 -4.33 -22.83 -0.07
CA LEU A 166 -3.76 -23.71 0.94
C LEU A 166 -3.43 -22.95 2.23
N LEU A 167 -2.80 -21.78 2.11
CA LEU A 167 -2.47 -20.92 3.26
C LEU A 167 -3.74 -20.41 3.96
N PHE A 168 -4.77 -20.00 3.20
CA PHE A 168 -6.08 -19.63 3.74
C PHE A 168 -6.74 -20.79 4.48
N GLY A 169 -6.66 -22.01 3.94
CA GLY A 169 -7.17 -23.22 4.59
C GLY A 169 -6.44 -23.55 5.89
N ILE A 170 -5.11 -23.40 5.92
CA ILE A 170 -4.31 -23.56 7.14
C ILE A 170 -4.72 -22.51 8.18
N MET A 171 -4.89 -21.25 7.80
CA MET A 171 -5.33 -20.19 8.71
C MET A 171 -6.71 -20.46 9.30
N GLU A 172 -7.66 -20.93 8.48
CA GLU A 172 -8.99 -21.32 8.95
C GLU A 172 -8.90 -22.50 9.93
N GLY A 173 -8.12 -23.53 9.62
CA GLY A 173 -7.87 -24.65 10.53
C GLY A 173 -7.25 -24.21 11.86
N LEU A 174 -6.24 -23.33 11.82
CA LEU A 174 -5.62 -22.76 13.02
C LEU A 174 -6.62 -21.93 13.83
N SER A 175 -7.48 -21.15 13.18
CA SER A 175 -8.54 -20.38 13.83
C SER A 175 -9.48 -21.28 14.61
N GLN A 176 -9.84 -22.45 14.06
CA GLN A 176 -10.74 -23.41 14.71
C GLN A 176 -10.07 -24.12 15.89
N VAL A 177 -8.78 -24.48 15.75
CA VAL A 177 -8.01 -25.15 16.82
C VAL A 177 -7.69 -24.20 17.97
N LEU A 178 -7.32 -22.95 17.68
CA LEU A 178 -6.94 -21.95 18.68
C LEU A 178 -8.14 -21.15 19.23
N HIS A 179 -9.34 -21.37 18.68
CA HIS A 179 -10.54 -20.58 18.97
C HIS A 179 -10.35 -19.06 18.76
N MET A 180 -9.52 -18.67 17.79
CA MET A 180 -9.18 -17.27 17.49
C MET A 180 -9.85 -16.80 16.20
N GLU A 181 -11.09 -16.31 16.27
CA GLU A 181 -11.85 -15.81 15.10
C GLU A 181 -11.14 -14.70 14.30
N ILE A 182 -10.16 -14.03 14.90
CA ILE A 182 -9.33 -13.01 14.26
C ILE A 182 -8.53 -13.61 13.10
N ILE A 183 -8.12 -14.88 13.21
CA ILE A 183 -7.31 -15.58 12.22
C ILE A 183 -8.16 -16.11 11.06
N SER A 184 -9.44 -16.43 11.29
CA SER A 184 -10.36 -16.98 10.27
C SER A 184 -10.57 -16.01 9.10
N PRO A 185 -10.23 -16.41 7.85
CA PRO A 185 -10.61 -15.67 6.65
C PRO A 185 -12.12 -15.72 6.36
N LEU A 186 -12.81 -16.83 6.69
CA LEU A 186 -14.25 -16.98 6.42
C LEU A 186 -15.10 -16.01 7.25
N SER A 187 -14.77 -15.85 8.53
CA SER A 187 -15.46 -14.89 9.42
C SER A 187 -15.41 -13.45 8.92
N ARG A 188 -14.41 -13.11 8.09
CA ARG A 188 -14.28 -11.77 7.49
C ARG A 188 -15.22 -11.61 6.31
N ILE A 189 -15.32 -12.63 5.45
CA ILE A 189 -16.21 -12.62 4.27
C ILE A 189 -17.66 -12.48 4.74
N ASP A 190 -18.07 -13.23 5.76
CA ASP A 190 -19.44 -13.18 6.29
C ASP A 190 -19.77 -11.80 6.87
N ARG A 191 -18.85 -11.23 7.66
CA ARG A 191 -19.00 -9.86 8.20
C ARG A 191 -19.08 -8.82 7.09
N MET A 192 -18.33 -9.01 6.00
CA MET A 192 -18.32 -8.10 4.86
C MET A 192 -19.65 -8.15 4.11
N ASN A 193 -20.13 -9.35 3.79
CA ASN A 193 -21.43 -9.56 3.14
C ASN A 193 -22.59 -8.98 3.96
N ALA A 194 -22.54 -9.11 5.28
CA ALA A 194 -23.59 -8.63 6.17
C ALA A 194 -23.72 -7.08 6.23
N ASN A 195 -22.62 -6.35 6.04
CA ASN A 195 -22.57 -4.91 6.33
C ASN A 195 -22.25 -4.00 5.13
N GLN A 196 -21.69 -4.54 4.05
CA GLN A 196 -21.19 -3.74 2.93
C GLN A 196 -22.31 -3.06 2.13
N PHE A 197 -23.43 -3.74 1.89
CA PHE A 197 -24.52 -3.19 1.06
C PHE A 197 -25.18 -1.96 1.70
N SER A 198 -25.51 -2.05 2.99
CA SER A 198 -26.10 -0.95 3.76
C SER A 198 -25.16 0.26 3.85
N SER A 199 -23.86 0.00 3.99
CA SER A 199 -22.84 1.06 4.05
C SER A 199 -22.69 1.79 2.72
N LEU A 200 -22.66 1.05 1.60
CA LEU A 200 -22.60 1.64 0.26
C LEU A 200 -23.83 2.48 -0.05
N LYS A 201 -25.03 1.96 0.27
CA LYS A 201 -26.28 2.69 0.05
C LYS A 201 -26.31 4.01 0.82
N LEU A 202 -25.97 3.97 2.12
CA LEU A 202 -25.90 5.17 2.95
C LEU A 202 -24.97 6.23 2.35
N VAL A 203 -23.78 5.82 1.92
CA VAL A 203 -22.77 6.75 1.39
C VAL A 203 -23.21 7.35 0.06
N ILE A 204 -23.65 6.53 -0.88
CA ILE A 204 -24.04 6.99 -2.23
C ILE A 204 -25.22 7.96 -2.15
N ASP A 205 -26.24 7.63 -1.34
CA ASP A 205 -27.46 8.43 -1.22
C ASP A 205 -27.23 9.78 -0.51
N ASN A 206 -26.13 9.92 0.23
CA ASN A 206 -25.86 11.12 1.04
C ASN A 206 -24.59 11.88 0.64
N THR A 207 -23.87 11.41 -0.38
CA THR A 207 -22.70 12.13 -0.92
C THR A 207 -23.17 13.24 -1.85
N ASN A 208 -22.64 14.44 -1.64
CA ASN A 208 -22.92 15.60 -2.47
C ASN A 208 -21.77 15.86 -3.45
N LEU A 209 -21.92 16.86 -4.32
CA LEU A 209 -20.84 17.30 -5.20
C LEU A 209 -19.59 17.73 -4.40
N PHE A 210 -19.83 18.42 -3.27
CA PHE A 210 -18.85 18.77 -2.24
C PHE A 210 -19.34 18.25 -0.89
N GLY A 211 -18.54 17.41 -0.24
CA GLY A 211 -18.87 16.77 1.04
C GLY A 211 -20.13 15.89 0.97
N HIS A 212 -20.91 15.91 2.04
CA HIS A 212 -22.05 15.03 2.29
C HIS A 212 -23.17 15.75 3.05
N SER A 213 -24.33 15.11 3.13
CA SER A 213 -25.43 15.59 3.98
C SER A 213 -25.04 15.51 5.45
N ALA A 214 -25.10 16.63 6.18
CA ALA A 214 -24.72 16.70 7.60
C ALA A 214 -25.48 15.66 8.46
N ASN A 215 -26.77 15.46 8.15
CA ASN A 215 -27.65 14.54 8.86
C ASN A 215 -27.32 13.05 8.64
N ALA A 216 -26.50 12.73 7.63
CA ALA A 216 -26.10 11.36 7.31
C ALA A 216 -24.92 10.86 8.16
N THR A 217 -24.32 11.74 8.95
CA THR A 217 -23.18 11.41 9.80
C THR A 217 -23.62 10.92 11.18
N TYR A 218 -22.68 10.30 11.90
CA TYR A 218 -22.88 9.99 13.32
C TYR A 218 -23.15 11.26 14.15
N TRP A 219 -22.61 12.40 13.73
CA TRP A 219 -22.69 13.69 14.44
C TRP A 219 -23.98 14.46 14.17
N GLY A 220 -24.78 14.03 13.18
CA GLY A 220 -26.04 14.66 12.79
C GLY A 220 -25.86 16.17 12.55
N ASN A 221 -26.63 16.98 13.27
CA ASN A 221 -26.59 18.44 13.17
C ASN A 221 -25.23 19.08 13.57
N SER A 222 -24.31 18.32 14.18
CA SER A 222 -22.97 18.80 14.55
C SER A 222 -21.91 18.54 13.47
N SER A 223 -22.28 17.88 12.37
CA SER A 223 -21.42 17.69 11.20
C SER A 223 -21.27 19.00 10.42
N MET A 224 -20.07 19.22 9.89
CA MET A 224 -19.80 20.35 8.99
C MET A 224 -20.28 20.10 7.57
N GLY A 225 -20.77 18.89 7.27
CA GLY A 225 -21.17 18.44 5.93
C GLY A 225 -20.01 18.28 4.95
N ASN A 226 -18.76 18.37 5.42
CA ASN A 226 -17.52 18.16 4.65
C ASN A 226 -16.33 18.08 5.60
N SER A 227 -15.36 17.21 5.32
CA SER A 227 -14.09 17.12 6.05
C SER A 227 -14.31 16.86 7.55
N ASP A 228 -15.23 15.95 7.86
CA ASP A 228 -15.55 15.56 9.24
C ASP A 228 -14.52 14.55 9.81
N GLY A 229 -13.54 14.15 8.99
CA GLY A 229 -12.38 13.36 9.41
C GLY A 229 -12.56 11.85 9.23
N TYR A 230 -13.54 11.43 8.41
CA TYR A 230 -13.67 10.03 7.99
C TYR A 230 -12.42 9.57 7.22
N ILE A 231 -11.76 10.49 6.51
CA ILE A 231 -10.41 10.34 5.96
C ILE A 231 -9.51 11.37 6.63
N SER A 232 -8.47 10.90 7.32
CA SER A 232 -7.61 11.75 8.14
C SER A 232 -6.15 11.28 8.14
N LEU A 233 -5.23 12.17 8.47
CA LEU A 233 -3.84 11.79 8.76
C LEU A 233 -3.74 11.21 10.19
N PRO A 234 -2.60 10.59 10.57
CA PRO A 234 -2.41 10.08 11.93
C PRO A 234 -2.76 11.13 13.00
N LEU A 235 -3.41 10.67 14.08
CA LEU A 235 -3.88 11.54 15.16
C LEU A 235 -2.79 12.45 15.70
N THR A 236 -1.56 11.93 15.82
CA THR A 236 -0.38 12.69 16.25
C THR A 236 -0.10 13.92 15.40
N PHE A 237 -0.31 13.86 14.07
CA PHE A 237 -0.19 15.04 13.21
C PHE A 237 -1.34 16.01 13.45
N ILE A 238 -2.57 15.51 13.55
CA ILE A 238 -3.76 16.34 13.78
C ILE A 238 -3.63 17.12 15.10
N THR A 239 -3.27 16.44 16.19
CA THR A 239 -3.09 17.06 17.51
C THR A 239 -1.93 18.05 17.53
N SER A 240 -0.86 17.78 16.78
CA SER A 240 0.30 18.69 16.71
C SER A 240 -0.02 19.99 15.96
N PHE A 241 -0.94 19.96 15.00
CA PHE A 241 -1.35 21.14 14.23
C PHE A 241 -2.59 21.85 14.80
N GLY A 242 -3.13 21.40 15.93
CA GLY A 242 -4.27 22.04 16.61
C GLY A 242 -5.58 22.03 15.81
N LEU A 243 -5.70 21.11 14.85
CA LEU A 243 -6.90 20.93 14.03
C LEU A 243 -8.07 20.40 14.86
N PRO A 244 -9.33 20.63 14.44
CA PRO A 244 -10.49 20.03 15.10
C PRO A 244 -10.22 18.54 15.24
N PHE A 245 -10.26 18.08 16.48
CA PHE A 245 -10.03 16.68 16.78
C PHE A 245 -10.98 15.87 15.89
N PRO A 246 -10.50 14.84 15.17
CA PRO A 246 -11.39 13.82 14.67
C PRO A 246 -12.20 13.39 15.89
N LEU A 247 -13.50 13.71 15.94
CA LEU A 247 -14.42 13.44 17.07
C LEU A 247 -14.52 11.94 17.44
N PHE A 248 -13.70 11.14 16.78
CA PHE A 248 -13.55 9.71 16.82
C PHE A 248 -12.94 9.11 18.10
N TYR A 249 -12.47 9.90 19.06
CA TYR A 249 -11.79 9.38 20.25
C TYR A 249 -12.67 9.30 21.51
N GLY A 250 -13.94 9.72 21.45
CA GLY A 250 -14.80 9.84 22.65
C GLY A 250 -15.79 8.70 22.91
N ILE A 251 -16.19 7.92 21.90
CA ILE A 251 -17.20 6.86 22.04
C ILE A 251 -16.88 5.75 21.04
N LEU A 252 -16.29 4.67 21.52
CA LEU A 252 -15.99 3.47 20.74
C LEU A 252 -17.27 2.89 20.06
N VAL A 253 -17.19 2.71 18.74
CA VAL A 253 -17.31 1.39 18.05
C VAL A 253 -18.62 0.97 17.37
N THR A 254 -19.82 1.47 17.64
CA THR A 254 -20.99 0.75 17.04
C THR A 254 -21.32 1.07 15.58
N LYS A 255 -21.24 2.34 15.13
CA LYS A 255 -21.54 2.71 13.72
C LYS A 255 -20.32 3.08 12.88
N LYS A 256 -19.28 3.64 13.52
CA LYS A 256 -18.04 4.00 12.85
C LYS A 256 -17.35 2.75 12.30
N ASP A 257 -17.24 1.70 13.10
CA ASP A 257 -16.58 0.47 12.65
C ASP A 257 -17.35 -0.17 11.49
N ILE A 258 -18.67 0.06 11.40
CA ILE A 258 -19.45 -0.41 10.24
C ILE A 258 -19.01 0.33 8.97
N ILE A 259 -18.81 1.66 9.04
CA ILE A 259 -18.39 2.48 7.90
C ILE A 259 -16.89 2.28 7.59
N ASP A 260 -16.03 2.25 8.61
CA ASP A 260 -14.57 2.11 8.48
C ASP A 260 -14.11 0.68 8.18
N TYR A 261 -14.91 -0.36 8.46
CA TYR A 261 -14.55 -1.75 8.17
C TYR A 261 -15.38 -2.43 7.07
N PHE A 262 -16.45 -1.79 6.57
CA PHE A 262 -17.30 -2.33 5.50
C PHE A 262 -17.55 -1.39 4.30
N LEU A 263 -16.80 -0.28 4.18
CA LEU A 263 -16.83 0.61 3.02
C LEU A 263 -15.48 0.62 2.28
N PRO A 264 -15.45 0.38 0.95
CA PRO A 264 -14.23 0.56 0.17
C PRO A 264 -13.69 1.99 0.31
N GLY A 265 -12.38 2.13 0.45
CA GLY A 265 -11.75 3.42 0.77
C GLY A 265 -12.08 4.56 -0.21
N ILE A 266 -12.37 4.24 -1.48
CA ILE A 266 -12.79 5.21 -2.48
C ILE A 266 -14.10 5.92 -2.13
N PHE A 267 -15.06 5.18 -1.56
CA PHE A 267 -16.33 5.75 -1.13
C PHE A 267 -16.18 6.55 0.17
N GLY A 268 -15.18 6.23 1.01
CA GLY A 268 -14.83 7.06 2.16
C GLY A 268 -14.35 8.45 1.75
N ILE A 269 -13.50 8.52 0.72
CA ILE A 269 -13.04 9.79 0.12
C ILE A 269 -14.22 10.55 -0.49
N GLY A 270 -15.08 9.85 -1.23
CA GLY A 270 -16.29 10.44 -1.80
C GLY A 270 -17.23 11.00 -0.74
N PHE A 271 -17.47 10.25 0.35
CA PHE A 271 -18.34 10.69 1.43
C PHE A 271 -17.75 11.93 2.12
N ASP A 272 -16.50 11.88 2.58
CA ASP A 272 -15.94 12.96 3.41
C ASP A 272 -15.72 14.27 2.65
N PHE A 273 -15.40 14.19 1.35
CA PHE A 273 -14.99 15.36 0.55
C PHE A 273 -15.86 15.64 -0.67
N GLY A 274 -16.75 14.73 -1.06
CA GLY A 274 -17.67 14.85 -2.20
C GLY A 274 -17.16 14.21 -3.51
N TYR A 275 -18.07 14.14 -4.49
CA TYR A 275 -17.78 13.53 -5.80
C TYR A 275 -16.65 14.20 -6.59
N LEU A 276 -16.42 15.51 -6.41
CA LEU A 276 -15.31 16.20 -7.07
C LEU A 276 -13.95 15.78 -6.54
N ALA A 277 -13.82 15.63 -5.21
CA ALA A 277 -12.60 15.14 -4.59
C ALA A 277 -12.32 13.70 -5.00
N LEU A 278 -13.36 12.87 -5.03
CA LEU A 278 -13.28 11.51 -5.57
C LEU A 278 -12.75 11.49 -7.02
N ALA A 279 -13.33 12.31 -7.91
CA ALA A 279 -12.90 12.39 -9.30
C ALA A 279 -11.43 12.85 -9.41
N ALA A 280 -11.02 13.84 -8.62
CA ALA A 280 -9.64 14.32 -8.58
C ALA A 280 -8.66 13.22 -8.14
N VAL A 281 -9.02 12.41 -7.14
CA VAL A 281 -8.21 11.27 -6.69
C VAL A 281 -8.08 10.21 -7.79
N ILE A 282 -9.17 9.86 -8.48
CA ILE A 282 -9.12 8.90 -9.60
C ILE A 282 -8.20 9.41 -10.71
N ILE A 283 -8.34 10.69 -11.10
CA ILE A 283 -7.47 11.31 -12.12
C ILE A 283 -6.01 11.24 -11.67
N TRP A 284 -5.71 11.59 -10.41
CA TRP A 284 -4.36 11.53 -9.87
C TRP A 284 -3.76 10.12 -9.92
N ILE A 285 -4.54 9.11 -9.55
CA ILE A 285 -4.12 7.70 -9.62
C ILE A 285 -3.72 7.32 -11.05
N LEU A 286 -4.55 7.67 -12.03
CA LEU A 286 -4.27 7.40 -13.44
C LEU A 286 -2.99 8.12 -13.89
N VAL A 287 -2.83 9.39 -13.51
CA VAL A 287 -1.63 10.18 -13.81
C VAL A 287 -0.38 9.51 -13.27
N VAL A 288 -0.36 9.11 -12.00
CA VAL A 288 0.78 8.46 -11.35
C VAL A 288 1.14 7.15 -12.07
N ILE A 289 0.15 6.31 -12.39
CA ILE A 289 0.38 5.03 -13.07
C ILE A 289 0.93 5.24 -14.47
N ILE A 290 0.29 6.11 -15.27
CA ILE A 290 0.68 6.38 -16.66
C ILE A 290 2.10 6.96 -16.70
N ILE A 291 2.38 7.97 -15.89
CA ILE A 291 3.70 8.61 -15.82
C ILE A 291 4.77 7.60 -15.38
N GLY A 292 4.49 6.80 -14.36
CA GLY A 292 5.40 5.74 -13.89
C GLY A 292 5.76 4.76 -15.02
N LEU A 293 4.78 4.27 -15.76
CA LEU A 293 4.99 3.37 -16.90
C LEU A 293 5.78 4.04 -18.04
N VAL A 294 5.50 5.31 -18.34
CA VAL A 294 6.23 6.08 -19.36
C VAL A 294 7.70 6.23 -18.98
N ILE A 295 8.01 6.53 -17.72
CA ILE A 295 9.39 6.66 -17.24
C ILE A 295 10.11 5.30 -17.24
N LEU A 296 9.43 4.22 -16.86
CA LEU A 296 9.99 2.86 -16.95
C LEU A 296 10.42 2.53 -18.37
N ASN A 297 9.60 2.86 -19.37
CA ASN A 297 9.98 2.68 -20.78
C ASN A 297 11.23 3.50 -21.15
N LYS A 298 11.37 4.72 -20.63
CA LYS A 298 12.58 5.53 -20.84
C LYS A 298 13.81 4.87 -20.23
N TYR A 299 13.74 4.36 -18.99
CA TYR A 299 14.86 3.68 -18.35
C TYR A 299 15.23 2.38 -19.07
N LYS A 300 14.23 1.58 -19.47
CA LYS A 300 14.42 0.39 -20.31
C LYS A 300 15.21 0.72 -21.57
N LEU A 301 14.79 1.74 -22.34
CA LEU A 301 15.47 2.13 -23.58
C LEU A 301 16.93 2.55 -23.34
N GLN A 302 17.22 3.22 -22.21
CA GLN A 302 18.60 3.58 -21.86
C GLN A 302 19.43 2.35 -21.49
N ARG A 303 18.84 1.38 -20.80
CA ARG A 303 19.49 0.12 -20.44
C ARG A 303 19.77 -0.75 -21.67
N GLU A 304 18.83 -0.84 -22.62
CA GLU A 304 19.01 -1.54 -23.90
C GLU A 304 20.12 -0.92 -24.74
N ARG A 305 20.31 0.41 -24.65
CA ARG A 305 21.46 1.14 -25.23
C ARG A 305 22.79 0.94 -24.47
N GLY A 306 22.81 0.07 -23.45
CA GLY A 306 24.01 -0.26 -22.67
C GLY A 306 24.28 0.63 -21.46
N SER A 307 23.43 1.61 -21.16
CA SER A 307 23.62 2.49 -19.99
C SER A 307 23.24 1.80 -18.70
N LYS A 308 24.21 1.65 -17.78
CA LYS A 308 23.97 1.10 -16.43
C LYS A 308 23.48 2.14 -15.42
N ARG A 309 23.43 3.42 -15.81
CA ARG A 309 23.21 4.56 -14.91
C ARG A 309 21.86 4.51 -14.18
N TYR A 310 20.83 3.94 -14.82
CA TYR A 310 19.45 4.02 -14.33
C TYR A 310 18.93 2.73 -13.69
N ILE A 311 19.74 1.69 -13.53
CA ILE A 311 19.27 0.38 -13.03
C ILE A 311 18.64 0.50 -11.64
N GLY A 312 19.31 1.19 -10.72
CA GLY A 312 18.78 1.39 -9.37
C GLY A 312 17.45 2.14 -9.38
N ARG A 313 17.35 3.19 -10.20
CA ARG A 313 16.11 3.96 -10.38
C ARG A 313 14.99 3.15 -11.05
N GLU A 314 15.33 2.33 -12.04
CA GLU A 314 14.37 1.45 -12.70
C GLU A 314 13.80 0.43 -11.71
N ALA A 315 14.63 -0.25 -10.93
CA ALA A 315 14.18 -1.20 -9.91
C ALA A 315 13.33 -0.53 -8.81
N LEU A 316 13.76 0.63 -8.32
CA LEU A 316 13.02 1.41 -7.33
C LEU A 316 11.63 1.82 -7.85
N LEU A 317 11.57 2.25 -9.12
CA LEU A 317 10.32 2.63 -9.78
C LEU A 317 9.39 1.43 -9.99
N ILE A 318 9.91 0.25 -10.35
CA ILE A 318 9.13 -0.99 -10.45
C ILE A 318 8.51 -1.33 -9.09
N GLY A 319 9.30 -1.29 -8.01
CA GLY A 319 8.82 -1.52 -6.66
C GLY A 319 7.74 -0.51 -6.24
N SER A 320 7.99 0.79 -6.44
CA SER A 320 7.05 1.83 -6.00
C SER A 320 5.74 1.77 -6.79
N LEU A 321 5.82 1.50 -8.09
CA LEU A 321 4.65 1.41 -8.95
C LEU A 321 3.82 0.16 -8.62
N SER A 322 4.47 -0.99 -8.40
CA SER A 322 3.79 -2.22 -7.97
C SER A 322 3.06 -2.02 -6.64
N ALA A 323 3.74 -1.48 -5.63
CA ALA A 323 3.13 -1.20 -4.33
C ALA A 323 1.98 -0.20 -4.42
N PHE A 324 2.15 0.88 -5.21
CA PHE A 324 1.10 1.87 -5.41
C PHE A 324 -0.14 1.27 -6.09
N ILE A 325 0.04 0.46 -7.14
CA ILE A 325 -1.08 -0.19 -7.84
C ILE A 325 -1.77 -1.21 -6.92
N ALA A 326 -1.01 -2.03 -6.17
CA ALA A 326 -1.58 -3.00 -5.25
C ALA A 326 -2.40 -2.34 -4.13
N GLN A 327 -1.84 -1.30 -3.50
CA GLN A 327 -2.53 -0.50 -2.48
C GLN A 327 -3.74 0.24 -3.05
N THR A 328 -3.67 0.70 -4.31
CA THR A 328 -4.82 1.31 -5.00
C THR A 328 -5.93 0.29 -5.19
N ILE A 329 -5.65 -0.85 -5.83
CA ILE A 329 -6.67 -1.87 -6.12
C ILE A 329 -7.29 -2.39 -4.83
N LEU A 330 -6.48 -2.80 -3.86
CA LEU A 330 -7.02 -3.40 -2.64
C LEU A 330 -7.47 -2.35 -1.63
N GLY A 331 -6.65 -1.35 -1.32
CA GLY A 331 -6.99 -0.36 -0.30
C GLY A 331 -8.12 0.60 -0.68
N LEU A 332 -8.31 0.92 -1.97
CA LEU A 332 -9.39 1.82 -2.39
C LEU A 332 -10.64 1.09 -2.89
N PHE A 333 -10.49 -0.03 -3.61
CA PHE A 333 -11.62 -0.64 -4.32
C PHE A 333 -12.15 -1.94 -3.72
N ILE A 334 -11.31 -2.76 -3.08
CA ILE A 334 -11.69 -4.12 -2.66
C ILE A 334 -11.82 -4.25 -1.15
N ILE A 335 -10.76 -3.92 -0.41
CA ILE A 335 -10.77 -3.98 1.04
C ILE A 335 -11.70 -2.87 1.51
N THR A 336 -12.65 -3.29 2.31
CA THR A 336 -13.68 -2.43 2.87
C THR A 336 -13.19 -1.65 4.09
N ARG A 337 -11.90 -1.28 4.10
CA ARG A 337 -11.31 -0.45 5.14
C ARG A 337 -10.90 0.89 4.53
N THR A 338 -11.38 1.99 5.12
CA THR A 338 -11.01 3.33 4.68
C THR A 338 -9.49 3.54 4.78
N ILE A 339 -8.88 4.15 3.76
CA ILE A 339 -7.45 4.49 3.79
C ILE A 339 -7.30 5.69 4.73
N ASN A 340 -7.04 5.40 6.00
CA ASN A 340 -6.97 6.41 7.05
C ASN A 340 -5.64 6.32 7.82
N GLY A 341 -5.25 7.42 8.47
CA GLY A 341 -4.07 7.50 9.29
C GLY A 341 -2.79 7.14 8.55
N SER A 342 -2.05 6.17 9.10
CA SER A 342 -0.76 5.74 8.57
C SER A 342 -0.86 5.06 7.19
N ALA A 343 -2.00 4.44 6.85
CA ALA A 343 -2.24 3.90 5.51
C ALA A 343 -2.31 5.01 4.44
N LEU A 344 -2.89 6.17 4.78
CA LEU A 344 -2.94 7.34 3.91
C LEU A 344 -1.54 7.94 3.70
N VAL A 345 -0.76 8.03 4.78
CA VAL A 345 0.64 8.48 4.72
C VAL A 345 1.46 7.57 3.79
N THR A 346 1.36 6.25 3.95
CA THR A 346 2.03 5.29 3.08
C THR A 346 1.57 5.42 1.62
N TYR A 347 0.27 5.65 1.38
CA TYR A 347 -0.26 5.81 0.03
C TYR A 347 0.29 7.07 -0.67
N LEU A 348 0.31 8.20 0.03
CA LEU A 348 0.91 9.45 -0.44
C LEU A 348 2.42 9.29 -0.69
N PHE A 349 3.11 8.55 0.19
CA PHE A 349 4.53 8.28 0.06
C PHE A 349 4.83 7.48 -1.21
N LEU A 350 4.07 6.41 -1.48
CA LEU A 350 4.25 5.60 -2.69
C LEU A 350 3.94 6.39 -3.97
N SER A 351 2.90 7.23 -3.94
CA SER A 351 2.58 8.13 -5.04
C SER A 351 3.74 9.08 -5.34
N ALA A 352 4.29 9.70 -4.29
CA ALA A 352 5.44 10.60 -4.40
C ALA A 352 6.72 9.89 -4.86
N MET A 353 6.96 8.66 -4.41
CA MET A 353 8.09 7.83 -4.87
C MET A 353 8.04 7.58 -6.38
N VAL A 354 6.86 7.32 -6.94
CA VAL A 354 6.69 7.19 -8.40
C VAL A 354 6.95 8.54 -9.08
N MET A 355 6.28 9.60 -8.63
CA MET A 355 6.31 10.91 -9.27
C MET A 355 7.68 11.60 -9.21
N ALA A 356 8.47 11.34 -8.17
CA ALA A 356 9.82 11.89 -8.03
C ALA A 356 10.77 11.49 -9.16
N HIS A 357 10.46 10.45 -9.94
CA HIS A 357 11.24 10.04 -11.10
C HIS A 357 11.02 10.93 -12.34
N VAL A 358 10.02 11.82 -12.33
CA VAL A 358 9.75 12.77 -13.42
C VAL A 358 10.89 13.77 -13.58
N VAL A 359 11.41 14.26 -12.45
CA VAL A 359 12.49 15.24 -12.41
C VAL A 359 13.77 14.50 -12.07
N THR A 360 14.66 14.39 -13.06
CA THR A 360 16.01 13.87 -12.86
C THR A 360 17.00 14.96 -13.21
N THR A 361 17.76 15.42 -12.22
CA THR A 361 18.85 16.36 -12.49
C THR A 361 19.98 15.62 -13.22
N LYS A 362 20.40 16.10 -14.39
CA LYS A 362 21.63 15.60 -15.03
C LYS A 362 22.79 15.88 -14.09
N ARG A 363 23.34 14.83 -13.50
CA ARG A 363 24.67 14.84 -12.87
C ARG A 363 25.74 14.43 -13.87
#